data_AF-A0A5S3VT34-F1
#
_entry.id   AF-A0A5S3VT34-F1
#
_cell.length_a   1.000
_cell.length_b   1.000
_cell.length_c   1.000
_cell.angle_alpha   90.00
_cell.angle_beta   90.00
_cell.angle_gamma   90.00
#
_symmetry.space_group_name_H-M   'P 1'
#
loop_
_entity.id
_entity.type
_entity.pdbx_description
1 polymer ?
#
loop_
_entity_poly.entity_id
_entity_poly.type
_entity_poly.pdbx_seq_one_letter_code
_entity_poly.pdbx_strand_id
1 'polypeptide(L)'
;QSPEAILELDADLIENTGLTGLTQVLDLSASVSRQNSLGGLWDSFAIRGFFGDENVPSGYLVNGFNAGRGFSGPRDASGIERVEILKGPKAALFGR
;
A
#
# COMPACT_ATOMS: atom_id res chain seq x y z
N GLN A 1 4.69 6.43 24.01
CA GLN A 1 5.00 5.81 22.71
C GLN A 1 4.35 4.44 22.68
N SER A 2 3.24 4.30 21.95
CA SER A 2 2.69 2.98 21.64
C SER A 2 3.70 2.23 20.75
N PRO A 3 3.89 0.91 20.91
CA PRO A 3 4.84 0.13 20.10
C PRO A 3 4.33 -0.12 18.67
N GLU A 4 3.67 0.87 18.08
CA GLU A 4 3.01 0.76 16.79
C GLU A 4 3.92 1.25 15.68
N ALA A 5 4.26 0.34 14.77
CA ALA A 5 5.03 0.66 13.59
C ALA A 5 4.07 1.08 12.46
N ILE A 6 3.49 2.27 12.59
CA ILE A 6 2.67 2.90 11.55
C ILE A 6 3.53 3.95 10.85
N LEU A 7 3.49 3.97 9.52
CA LEU A 7 3.99 5.11 8.74
C LEU A 7 2.80 5.76 8.07
N GLU A 8 2.71 7.07 8.19
CA GLU A 8 1.66 7.90 7.62
C GLU A 8 2.27 8.77 6.52
N LEU A 9 1.63 8.77 5.35
CA LEU A 9 1.94 9.64 4.21
C LEU A 9 0.71 10.51 3.97
N ASP A 10 0.83 11.81 4.16
CA ASP A 10 -0.26 12.77 4.00
C ASP A 10 -0.39 13.26 2.55
N ALA A 11 -1.51 13.92 2.24
CA ALA A 11 -1.76 14.50 0.93
C ALA A 11 -0.67 15.51 0.53
N ASP A 12 -0.22 16.34 1.48
CA ASP A 12 0.82 17.33 1.22
C ASP A 12 2.13 16.67 0.74
N LEU A 13 2.57 15.58 1.37
CA LEU A 13 3.75 14.84 0.93
C LEU A 13 3.53 14.18 -0.44
N ILE A 14 2.36 13.59 -0.68
CA ILE A 14 2.02 12.97 -1.97
C ILE A 14 2.01 14.02 -3.09
N GLU A 15 1.38 15.18 -2.87
CA GLU A 15 1.32 16.28 -3.82
C GLU A 15 2.72 16.87 -4.09
N ASN A 16 3.50 17.11 -3.04
CA ASN A 16 4.86 17.65 -3.16
C ASN A 16 5.83 16.71 -3.89
N THR A 17 5.60 15.40 -3.85
CA THR A 17 6.41 14.41 -4.56
C THR A 17 5.98 14.22 -6.02
N GLY A 18 4.78 14.69 -6.40
CA GLY A 18 4.25 14.56 -7.76
C GLY A 18 3.97 13.12 -8.18
N LEU A 19 3.85 12.20 -7.21
CA LEU A 19 3.63 10.78 -7.48
C LEU A 19 2.15 10.53 -7.71
N THR A 20 1.83 9.92 -8.84
CA THR A 20 0.43 9.67 -9.25
C THR A 20 0.04 8.20 -9.11
N GLY A 21 0.99 7.29 -8.87
CA GLY A 21 0.70 5.88 -8.66
C GLY A 21 0.74 5.48 -7.19
N LEU A 22 -0.20 4.65 -6.73
CA LEU A 22 -0.18 4.10 -5.37
C LEU A 22 1.15 3.39 -5.07
N THR A 23 1.63 2.52 -5.96
CA THR A 23 2.90 1.82 -5.78
C THR A 23 4.09 2.80 -5.68
N GLN A 24 4.02 3.95 -6.36
CA GLN A 24 5.05 4.98 -6.29
C GLN A 24 5.03 5.70 -4.94
N VAL A 25 3.85 6.08 -4.45
CA VAL A 25 3.68 6.66 -3.10
C VAL A 25 4.19 5.69 -2.04
N LEU A 26 3.92 4.39 -2.19
CA LEU A 26 4.41 3.37 -1.27
C LEU A 26 5.94 3.23 -1.26
N ASP A 27 6.65 3.60 -2.33
CA ASP A 27 8.12 3.60 -2.36
C ASP A 27 8.74 4.63 -1.42
N LEU A 28 7.98 5.63 -0.94
CA LEU A 28 8.43 6.55 0.10
C LEU A 28 8.68 5.83 1.44
N SER A 29 8.17 4.60 1.59
CA SER A 29 8.38 3.75 2.75
C SER A 29 9.53 2.76 2.52
N ALA A 30 10.58 2.87 3.33
CA ALA A 30 11.68 1.88 3.34
C ALA A 30 11.25 0.46 3.75
N SER A 31 9.99 0.27 4.21
CA SER A 31 9.45 -1.04 4.58
C SER A 31 8.66 -1.71 3.46
N VAL A 32 8.45 -1.02 2.32
CA VAL A 32 7.73 -1.54 1.16
C VAL A 32 8.72 -1.87 0.05
N SER A 33 8.50 -2.99 -0.63
CA SER A 33 9.23 -3.37 -1.83
C SER A 33 8.27 -3.69 -2.96
N ARG A 34 8.53 -3.17 -4.16
CA ARG A 34 7.77 -3.52 -5.36
C ARG A 34 7.89 -5.01 -5.67
N GLN A 35 6.77 -5.61 -6.06
CA GLN A 35 6.70 -6.98 -6.56
C GLN A 35 6.42 -6.99 -8.06
N ASN A 36 6.42 -8.17 -8.67
CA ASN A 36 6.14 -8.30 -10.10
C ASN A 36 4.70 -7.84 -10.40
N SER A 37 4.59 -6.76 -11.18
CA SER A 37 3.34 -6.14 -11.63
C SER A 37 3.01 -6.43 -13.10
N LEU A 38 3.73 -7.36 -13.74
CA LEU A 38 3.58 -7.75 -15.14
C LEU A 38 3.57 -6.56 -16.12
N GLY A 39 4.47 -5.59 -15.88
CA GLY A 39 4.56 -4.38 -16.68
C GLY A 39 3.58 -3.27 -16.28
N GLY A 40 3.02 -3.32 -15.06
CA GLY A 40 2.09 -2.30 -14.55
C GLY A 40 0.62 -2.64 -14.75
N LEU A 41 0.31 -3.91 -15.00
CA LEU A 41 -1.08 -4.38 -15.15
C LEU A 41 -1.84 -4.37 -13.81
N TRP A 42 -1.12 -4.46 -12.69
CA TRP A 42 -1.67 -4.37 -11.34
C TRP A 42 -0.67 -3.77 -10.34
N ASP A 43 -1.17 -3.29 -9.21
CA ASP A 43 -0.34 -2.86 -8.08
C ASP A 43 0.16 -4.08 -7.30
N SER A 44 1.49 -4.24 -7.26
CA SER A 44 2.16 -5.38 -6.67
C SER A 44 3.26 -4.90 -5.74
N PHE A 45 3.12 -5.17 -4.44
CA PHE A 45 4.07 -4.75 -3.42
C PHE A 45 4.06 -5.70 -2.22
N ALA A 46 5.14 -5.69 -1.45
CA ALA A 46 5.31 -6.48 -0.22
C ALA A 46 5.72 -5.56 0.92
N ILE A 47 5.23 -5.83 2.14
CA ILE A 47 5.58 -5.08 3.34
C ILE A 47 6.47 -5.98 4.21
N ARG A 48 7.71 -5.56 4.49
CA ARG A 48 8.71 -6.36 5.25
C ARG A 48 8.93 -7.77 4.69
N GLY A 49 8.88 -7.93 3.37
CA GLY A 49 9.05 -9.23 2.70
C GLY A 49 7.83 -10.16 2.76
N PHE A 50 6.74 -9.75 3.40
CA PHE A 50 5.46 -10.45 3.31
C PHE A 50 4.74 -9.98 2.04
N PHE A 51 4.61 -10.90 1.08
CA PHE A 51 3.96 -10.67 -0.20
C PHE A 51 2.44 -10.79 -0.09
N GLY A 52 1.73 -10.00 -0.90
CA GLY A 52 0.43 -10.42 -1.42
C GLY A 52 0.66 -11.42 -2.55
N ASP A 53 0.14 -12.64 -2.41
CA ASP A 53 0.17 -13.67 -3.46
C ASP A 53 -0.90 -13.36 -4.52
N GLU A 54 -0.84 -13.97 -5.70
CA GLU A 54 -1.89 -13.91 -6.73
C GLU A 54 -3.26 -14.34 -6.19
N ASN A 55 -3.27 -15.26 -5.22
CA ASN A 55 -4.48 -15.71 -4.51
C ASN A 55 -4.78 -14.89 -3.24
N VAL A 56 -3.82 -14.10 -2.77
CA VAL A 56 -3.91 -13.25 -1.58
C VAL A 56 -3.54 -11.83 -1.99
N PRO A 57 -4.40 -11.19 -2.82
CA PRO A 57 -4.15 -9.87 -3.37
C PRO A 57 -3.68 -8.91 -2.28
N SER A 58 -2.61 -8.17 -2.58
CA SER A 58 -1.93 -7.19 -1.72
C SER A 58 -2.93 -6.58 -0.74
N GLY A 59 -2.94 -7.04 0.51
CA GLY A 59 -4.04 -6.79 1.45
C GLY A 59 -4.06 -5.33 1.92
N TYR A 60 -4.59 -4.44 1.09
CA TYR A 60 -4.74 -3.02 1.42
C TYR A 60 -6.22 -2.62 1.44
N LEU A 61 -6.53 -1.68 2.32
CA LEU A 61 -7.86 -1.12 2.51
C LEU A 61 -7.92 0.26 1.86
N VAL A 62 -9.03 0.56 1.20
CA VAL A 62 -9.38 1.90 0.73
C VAL A 62 -10.62 2.31 1.48
N ASN A 63 -10.52 3.37 2.29
CA ASN A 63 -11.62 3.83 3.15
C ASN A 63 -12.20 2.72 4.03
N GLY A 64 -11.35 1.80 4.51
CA GLY A 64 -11.75 0.65 5.34
C GLY A 64 -12.29 -0.56 4.59
N PHE A 65 -12.42 -0.50 3.25
CA PHE A 65 -12.87 -1.62 2.43
C PHE A 65 -11.71 -2.31 1.72
N ASN A 66 -11.74 -3.64 1.68
CA ASN A 66 -10.71 -4.43 1.00
C ASN A 66 -10.71 -4.12 -0.50
N ALA A 67 -9.63 -3.47 -0.95
CA ALA A 67 -9.44 -3.00 -2.32
C ALA A 67 -8.44 -3.86 -3.11
N GLY A 68 -7.59 -4.62 -2.42
CA GLY A 68 -6.80 -5.67 -3.05
C GLY A 68 -7.65 -6.91 -3.26
N ARG A 69 -8.48 -6.98 -4.31
CA ARG A 69 -9.11 -8.24 -4.77
C ARG A 69 -8.59 -8.62 -6.15
N GLY A 70 -8.01 -9.82 -6.29
CA GLY A 70 -7.40 -10.29 -7.54
C GLY A 70 -6.30 -9.37 -8.07
N PHE A 71 -6.22 -9.22 -9.39
CA PHE A 71 -5.37 -8.24 -10.06
C PHE A 71 -5.97 -6.83 -9.88
N SER A 72 -5.72 -6.21 -8.72
CA SER A 72 -6.06 -4.81 -8.51
C SER A 72 -5.25 -3.96 -9.48
N GLY A 73 -5.90 -3.39 -10.50
CA GLY A 73 -5.27 -2.47 -11.43
C GLY A 73 -4.57 -1.29 -10.73
N PRO A 74 -3.63 -0.61 -11.41
CA PRO A 74 -2.90 0.51 -10.83
C PRO A 74 -3.86 1.60 -10.35
N ARG A 75 -3.72 1.98 -9.08
CA ARG A 75 -4.50 3.05 -8.46
C ARG A 75 -3.83 4.39 -8.66
N ASP A 76 -4.64 5.37 -9.05
CA ASP A 76 -4.26 6.78 -9.01
C ASP A 76 -4.21 7.29 -7.57
N ALA A 77 -3.09 7.90 -7.20
CA ALA A 77 -2.83 8.50 -5.91
C ALA A 77 -3.27 9.97 -5.82
N SER A 78 -3.61 10.61 -6.94
CA SER A 78 -3.97 12.04 -7.01
C SER A 78 -5.23 12.40 -6.21
N GLY A 79 -6.07 11.41 -5.88
CA GLY A 79 -7.27 11.58 -5.05
C GLY A 79 -7.15 11.02 -3.64
N ILE A 80 -5.94 10.68 -3.17
CA ILE A 80 -5.72 10.07 -1.87
C ILE A 80 -5.38 11.15 -0.84
N GLU A 81 -6.19 11.25 0.22
CA GLU A 81 -5.93 12.17 1.35
C GLU A 81 -4.79 11.67 2.24
N ARG A 82 -4.69 10.36 2.44
CA ARG A 82 -3.69 9.76 3.32
C ARG A 82 -3.45 8.29 2.98
N VAL A 83 -2.20 7.86 3.09
CA VAL A 83 -1.79 6.45 3.05
C VAL A 83 -1.18 6.05 4.38
N GLU A 84 -1.77 5.04 5.02
CA GLU A 84 -1.28 4.48 6.28
C GLU A 84 -0.70 3.09 6.05
N ILE A 85 0.56 2.89 6.44
CA ILE A 85 1.27 1.62 6.32
C ILE A 85 1.43 1.01 7.70
N LEU A 86 0.57 0.02 7.98
CA LEU A 86 0.56 -0.76 9.21
C LEU A 86 1.60 -1.90 9.12
N LYS A 87 2.70 -1.80 9.86
CA LYS A 87 3.75 -2.82 9.85
C LYS A 87 3.59 -3.78 11.04
N GLY A 88 3.47 -5.08 10.76
CA GLY A 88 3.51 -6.14 11.77
C GLY A 88 2.13 -6.68 12.20
N PRO A 89 2.05 -7.43 13.32
CA PRO A 89 0.89 -8.26 13.67
C PRO A 89 -0.42 -7.50 13.86
N LYS A 90 -0.34 -6.20 14.19
CA LYS A 90 -1.54 -5.36 14.36
C LYS A 90 -2.30 -5.15 13.04
N ALA A 91 -1.65 -5.32 11.89
CA ALA A 91 -2.32 -5.36 10.58
C ALA A 91 -3.33 -6.53 10.48
N ALA A 92 -3.16 -7.59 11.29
CA ALA A 92 -4.12 -8.70 11.34
C ALA A 92 -5.50 -8.29 11.88
N LEU A 93 -5.61 -7.21 12.68
CA LEU A 93 -6.93 -6.68 13.08
C LEU A 93 -7.72 -6.11 11.89
N PHE A 94 -7.02 -5.70 10.84
CA PHE A 94 -7.59 -5.15 9.63
C PHE A 94 -7.65 -6.18 8.49
N GLY A 95 -7.17 -7.41 8.73
CA GLY A 95 -7.01 -8.46 7.72
C GLY A 95 -7.99 -9.63 7.86
N ARG A 96 -8.96 -9.70 6.94
CA ARG A 96 -9.46 -10.90 6.24
C ARG A 96 -9.95 -10.52 4.85
#